data_AF-A0A173Y6Y2-F1
#
_entry.id   AF-A0A173Y6Y2-F1
#
_cell.length_a   1.000
_cell.length_b   1.000
_cell.length_c   1.000
_cell.angle_alpha   90.00
_cell.angle_beta   90.00
_cell.angle_gamma   90.00
#
_symmetry.space_group_name_H-M   'P 1'
#
loop_
_entity.id
_entity.type
_entity.pdbx_description
1 polymer ?
#
loop_
_entity_poly.entity_id
_entity_poly.type
_entity_poly.pdbx_seq_one_letter_code
_entity_poly.pdbx_strand_id
1 'polypeptide(L)'
;MYNIQADQLITNISNYAKEHNPNGGFTVSDGAGNVYCSSCDISEMAKASDITETSTCQRSRVETDLLIRKPDLEGSSKWGFTYNGRIINASIEDDYFLEWFQTHGTVNRGDHIHATLEIYVDIDPQGNPIKGTEKYTVIKVHGEILHDIENTKGPWT
;
A
#
# COMPACT_ATOMS: atom_id res chain seq x y z
N MET A 1 17.01 -14.95 -15.19
CA MET A 1 15.93 -14.42 -16.06
C MET A 1 14.74 -15.32 -15.84
N TYR A 2 13.68 -14.81 -15.20
CA TYR A 2 12.50 -15.58 -14.82
C TYR A 2 11.50 -15.58 -15.99
N ASN A 3 11.09 -16.75 -16.49
CA ASN A 3 10.22 -16.87 -17.66
C ASN A 3 8.77 -17.10 -17.21
N ILE A 4 8.05 -16.00 -17.00
CA ILE A 4 6.67 -15.96 -16.52
C ILE A 4 5.73 -16.80 -17.40
N GLN A 5 5.99 -16.85 -18.71
CA GLN A 5 5.16 -17.63 -19.65
C GLN A 5 5.33 -19.14 -19.44
N ALA A 6 6.56 -19.60 -19.20
CA ALA A 6 6.82 -21.00 -18.92
C ALA A 6 6.15 -21.44 -17.60
N ASP A 7 6.27 -20.63 -16.55
CA ASP A 7 5.64 -20.91 -15.24
C ASP A 7 4.11 -20.98 -15.36
N GLN A 8 3.48 -20.03 -16.06
CA GLN A 8 2.03 -20.06 -16.29
C GLN A 8 1.56 -21.31 -17.03
N LEU A 9 2.30 -21.74 -18.07
CA LEU A 9 1.97 -22.95 -18.81
C LEU A 9 2.09 -24.20 -17.92
N ILE A 10 3.14 -24.27 -17.11
CA ILE A 10 3.37 -25.37 -16.17
C ILE A 10 2.25 -25.42 -15.12
N THR A 11 1.93 -24.29 -14.48
CA THR A 11 0.85 -24.21 -13.48
C THR A 11 -0.50 -24.62 -14.08
N ASN A 12 -0.79 -24.21 -15.32
CA ASN A 12 -2.04 -24.58 -16.00
C ASN A 12 -2.13 -26.08 -16.27
N ILE A 13 -1.05 -26.70 -16.78
CA ILE A 13 -0.98 -28.14 -17.02
C ILE A 13 -1.15 -28.92 -15.71
N SER A 14 -0.48 -28.48 -14.64
CA SER A 14 -0.58 -29.10 -13.32
C SER A 14 -1.97 -28.95 -12.71
N ASN A 15 -2.62 -27.80 -12.84
CA ASN A 15 -4.00 -27.61 -12.39
C ASN A 15 -4.98 -28.52 -13.13
N TYR A 16 -4.85 -28.62 -14.46
CA TYR A 16 -5.67 -29.52 -15.27
C TYR A 16 -5.48 -30.99 -14.86
N ALA A 17 -4.23 -31.42 -14.65
CA ALA A 17 -3.92 -32.76 -14.20
C ALA A 17 -4.49 -33.03 -12.79
N LYS A 18 -4.43 -32.06 -11.88
CA LYS A 18 -5.00 -32.16 -10.53
C LYS A 18 -6.52 -32.29 -10.54
N GLU A 19 -7.20 -31.57 -11.44
CA GLU A 19 -8.67 -31.57 -11.54
C GLU A 19 -9.21 -32.86 -12.17
N HIS A 20 -8.55 -33.35 -13.22
CA HIS A 20 -9.05 -34.50 -14.00
C HIS A 20 -8.36 -35.83 -13.69
N ASN A 21 -7.23 -35.81 -12.98
CA ASN A 21 -6.47 -36.99 -12.58
C ASN A 21 -5.84 -36.83 -11.17
N PRO A 22 -6.67 -36.64 -10.12
CA PRO A 22 -6.21 -36.17 -8.80
C PRO A 22 -5.21 -37.10 -8.09
N ASN A 23 -5.24 -38.40 -8.40
CA ASN A 23 -4.32 -39.39 -7.82
C ASN A 23 -3.23 -39.83 -8.81
N GLY A 24 -3.21 -39.27 -10.01
CA GLY A 24 -2.30 -39.66 -11.07
C GLY A 24 -1.26 -38.60 -11.39
N GLY A 25 -0.36 -38.97 -12.28
CA GLY A 25 0.73 -38.13 -12.77
C GLY A 25 0.56 -37.79 -14.25
N PHE A 26 1.59 -37.18 -14.83
CA PHE A 26 1.77 -37.13 -16.28
C PHE A 26 3.22 -37.42 -16.67
N THR A 27 3.41 -37.92 -17.88
CA THR A 27 4.74 -38.15 -18.46
C THR A 27 4.91 -37.23 -19.66
N VAL A 28 6.01 -36.49 -19.70
CA VAL A 28 6.45 -35.74 -20.89
C VAL A 28 7.58 -36.52 -21.52
N SER A 29 7.51 -36.81 -22.81
CA SER A 29 8.58 -37.50 -23.53
C SER A 29 8.91 -36.81 -24.84
N ASP A 30 10.21 -36.75 -25.14
CA ASP A 30 10.76 -36.25 -26.39
C ASP A 30 11.82 -37.23 -26.94
N GLY A 31 12.56 -36.81 -27.97
CA GLY A 31 13.63 -37.63 -28.55
C GLY A 31 14.84 -37.84 -27.63
N ALA A 32 14.96 -37.09 -26.53
CA ALA A 32 16.05 -37.15 -25.57
C ALA A 32 15.70 -37.95 -24.31
N GLY A 33 14.41 -38.15 -24.01
CA GLY A 33 13.96 -39.05 -22.95
C GLY A 33 12.57 -38.75 -22.41
N ASN A 34 12.34 -39.22 -21.18
CA ASN A 34 11.04 -39.21 -20.54
C ASN A 34 11.17 -38.60 -19.14
N VAL A 35 10.32 -37.63 -18.80
CA VAL A 35 10.17 -37.06 -17.46
C VAL A 35 8.80 -37.45 -16.93
N TYR A 36 8.78 -38.14 -15.79
CA TYR A 36 7.55 -38.49 -15.09
C TYR A 36 7.32 -37.55 -13.92
N CYS A 37 6.13 -36.94 -13.87
CA CYS A 37 5.67 -36.11 -12.76
C CYS A 37 4.56 -36.88 -12.01
N SER A 38 4.79 -37.17 -10.75
CA SER A 38 3.84 -37.84 -9.86
C SER A 38 2.71 -36.89 -9.40
N SER A 39 1.69 -37.43 -8.74
CA SER A 39 0.61 -36.63 -8.13
C SER A 39 1.12 -35.67 -7.04
N CYS A 40 2.20 -36.05 -6.34
CA CYS A 40 2.89 -35.16 -5.39
C CYS A 40 3.55 -33.98 -6.12
N ASP A 41 4.24 -34.23 -7.24
CA ASP A 41 4.89 -33.18 -8.02
C ASP A 41 3.86 -32.19 -8.59
N ILE A 42 2.74 -32.72 -9.08
CA ILE A 42 1.61 -31.90 -9.56
C ILE A 42 1.08 -30.97 -8.48
N SER A 43 0.99 -31.44 -7.23
CA SER A 43 0.46 -30.63 -6.11
C SER A 43 1.35 -29.43 -5.79
N GLU A 44 2.65 -29.55 -6.00
CA GLU A 44 3.61 -28.46 -5.84
C GLU A 44 3.62 -27.53 -7.07
N MET A 45 3.63 -28.10 -8.28
CA MET A 45 3.66 -27.35 -9.55
C MET A 45 2.35 -26.57 -9.84
N ALA A 46 1.23 -27.02 -9.26
CA ALA A 46 -0.06 -26.35 -9.34
C ALA A 46 -0.14 -25.07 -8.48
N LYS A 47 0.81 -24.86 -7.56
CA LYS A 47 0.87 -23.63 -6.77
C LYS A 47 1.31 -22.49 -7.67
N ALA A 48 0.60 -21.38 -7.60
CA ALA A 48 1.04 -20.16 -8.27
C ALA A 48 2.38 -19.74 -7.67
N SER A 49 3.34 -19.43 -8.53
CA SER A 49 4.63 -18.90 -8.08
C SER A 49 4.41 -17.48 -7.58
N ASP A 50 4.85 -17.19 -6.35
CA ASP A 50 4.77 -15.85 -5.79
C ASP A 50 5.78 -14.94 -6.51
N ILE A 51 5.29 -14.06 -7.40
CA ILE A 51 6.12 -13.01 -7.97
C ILE A 51 6.38 -11.99 -6.85
N THR A 52 7.54 -12.13 -6.21
CA THR A 52 8.00 -11.17 -5.19
C THR A 52 8.75 -10.04 -5.89
N GLU A 53 8.06 -8.94 -6.19
CA GLU A 53 8.74 -7.70 -6.60
C GLU A 53 9.43 -7.07 -5.38
N THR A 54 10.76 -6.99 -5.41
CA THR A 54 11.54 -6.35 -4.35
C THR A 54 11.92 -4.94 -4.80
N SER A 55 11.40 -3.91 -4.13
CA SER A 55 11.85 -2.52 -4.30
C SER A 55 12.65 -2.06 -3.08
N THR A 56 13.65 -1.21 -3.32
CA THR A 56 14.33 -0.47 -2.25
C THR A 56 13.55 0.80 -2.00
N CYS A 57 13.20 1.09 -0.74
CA CYS A 57 12.49 2.31 -0.38
C CYS A 57 13.26 3.08 0.71
N GLN A 58 13.14 4.40 0.66
CA GLN A 58 13.55 5.28 1.75
C GLN A 58 12.32 5.55 2.62
N ARG A 59 12.45 5.27 3.91
CA ARG A 59 11.47 5.63 4.94
C ARG A 59 11.99 6.82 5.73
N SER A 60 11.19 7.87 5.85
CA SER A 60 11.49 9.03 6.68
C SER A 60 10.31 9.37 7.58
N ARG A 61 10.60 9.96 8.73
CA ARG A 61 9.58 10.42 9.69
C ARG A 61 9.89 11.86 10.07
N VAL A 62 8.85 12.69 10.10
CA VAL A 62 8.94 14.11 10.43
C VAL A 62 7.76 14.50 11.31
N GLU A 63 8.03 15.28 12.35
CA GLU A 63 6.97 15.95 13.12
C GLU A 63 6.67 17.29 12.44
N THR A 64 5.41 17.51 12.08
CA THR A 64 4.99 18.66 11.29
C THR A 64 3.53 18.98 11.51
N ASP A 65 3.17 20.24 11.25
CA ASP A 65 1.77 20.65 11.13
C ASP A 65 1.24 20.30 9.74
N LEU A 66 0.06 19.70 9.71
CA LEU A 66 -0.64 19.30 8.49
C LEU A 66 -1.99 19.99 8.43
N LEU A 67 -2.14 20.91 7.49
CA LEU A 67 -3.41 21.60 7.25
C LEU A 67 -4.41 20.64 6.61
N ILE A 68 -5.57 20.44 7.26
CA ILE A 68 -6.61 19.56 6.76
C ILE A 68 -7.29 20.22 5.55
N ARG A 69 -7.31 19.50 4.44
CA ARG A 69 -8.01 19.90 3.20
C ARG A 69 -9.25 19.09 2.96
N LYS A 70 -9.19 17.79 3.27
CA LYS A 70 -10.29 16.85 3.10
C LYS A 70 -10.23 15.80 4.21
N PRO A 71 -11.02 15.93 5.28
CA PRO A 71 -11.12 14.86 6.25
C PRO A 71 -11.82 13.64 5.62
N ASP A 72 -11.46 12.46 6.06
CA ASP A 72 -12.27 11.27 5.84
C ASP A 72 -13.08 10.97 7.10
N LEU A 73 -14.39 11.14 6.98
CA LEU A 73 -15.34 10.95 8.08
C LEU A 73 -15.77 9.49 8.24
N GLU A 74 -15.59 8.66 7.19
CA GLU A 74 -16.06 7.27 7.15
C GLU A 74 -14.93 6.25 7.36
N GLY A 75 -13.67 6.71 7.44
CA GLY A 75 -12.50 5.90 7.85
C GLY A 75 -11.99 4.90 6.82
N SER A 76 -12.49 4.92 5.58
CA SER A 76 -12.11 3.98 4.51
C SER A 76 -11.19 4.59 3.45
N SER A 77 -10.96 5.89 3.50
CA SER A 77 -10.30 6.71 2.48
C SER A 77 -9.13 7.53 3.04
N LYS A 78 -8.27 7.98 2.15
CA LYS A 78 -7.15 8.86 2.52
C LYS A 78 -7.65 10.26 2.86
N TRP A 79 -7.06 10.83 3.91
CA TRP A 79 -7.21 12.23 4.27
C TRP A 79 -6.38 13.11 3.34
N GLY A 80 -6.94 14.25 2.95
CA GLY A 80 -6.23 15.28 2.19
C GLY A 80 -5.60 16.29 3.14
N PHE A 81 -4.28 16.48 3.04
CA PHE A 81 -3.52 17.47 3.82
C PHE A 81 -2.74 18.42 2.91
N THR A 82 -2.31 19.56 3.45
CA THR A 82 -1.21 20.35 2.86
C THR A 82 0.06 20.16 3.68
N TYR A 83 1.12 19.74 3.00
CA TYR A 83 2.46 19.56 3.55
C TYR A 83 3.47 20.28 2.65
N ASN A 84 4.29 21.16 3.22
CA ASN A 84 5.27 21.98 2.47
C ASN A 84 4.68 22.66 1.21
N GLY A 85 3.47 23.22 1.33
CA GLY A 85 2.76 23.91 0.25
C GLY A 85 2.16 23.00 -0.83
N ARG A 86 2.24 21.67 -0.69
CA ARG A 86 1.66 20.70 -1.62
C ARG A 86 0.51 19.95 -0.99
N ILE A 87 -0.50 19.63 -1.79
CA ILE A 87 -1.60 18.76 -1.37
C ILE A 87 -1.12 17.32 -1.42
N ILE A 88 -1.29 16.59 -0.32
CA ILE A 88 -0.97 15.17 -0.20
C ILE A 88 -2.21 14.40 0.24
N ASN A 89 -2.30 13.13 -0.15
CA ASN A 89 -3.28 12.19 0.37
C ASN A 89 -2.57 11.21 1.29
N ALA A 90 -2.91 11.24 2.58
CA ALA A 90 -2.29 10.39 3.60
C ALA A 90 -3.31 9.51 4.30
N SER A 91 -2.90 8.30 4.65
CA SER A 91 -3.65 7.49 5.62
C SER A 91 -3.35 7.95 7.04
N ILE A 92 -4.26 7.71 7.98
CA ILE A 92 -3.99 7.89 9.41
C ILE A 92 -4.01 6.49 10.03
N GLU A 93 -2.94 6.12 10.75
CA GLU A 93 -2.82 4.85 11.50
C GLU A 93 -2.98 5.07 13.02
N ASP A 94 -3.27 6.29 13.44
CA ASP A 94 -3.56 6.63 14.83
C ASP A 94 -5.03 6.30 15.15
N ASP A 95 -5.29 5.05 15.53
CA ASP A 95 -6.62 4.57 15.87
C ASP A 95 -7.26 5.38 17.00
N TYR A 96 -6.48 5.83 17.99
CA TYR A 96 -6.99 6.65 19.08
C TYR A 96 -7.52 8.00 18.59
N PHE A 97 -6.75 8.66 17.71
CA PHE A 97 -7.21 9.90 17.08
C PHE A 97 -8.46 9.66 16.22
N LEU A 98 -8.50 8.57 15.45
CA LEU A 98 -9.65 8.25 14.60
C LEU A 98 -10.93 8.00 15.42
N GLU A 99 -10.84 7.23 16.50
CA GLU A 99 -11.97 6.99 17.42
C GLU A 99 -12.44 8.29 18.09
N TRP A 100 -11.49 9.12 18.55
CA TRP A 100 -11.80 10.44 19.11
C TRP A 100 -12.50 11.33 18.08
N PHE A 101 -12.00 11.35 16.84
CA PHE A 101 -12.52 12.16 15.75
C PHE A 101 -13.92 11.71 15.32
N GLN A 102 -14.22 10.42 15.30
CA GLN A 102 -15.57 9.93 15.02
C GLN A 102 -16.61 10.42 16.04
N THR A 103 -16.18 10.64 17.29
CA THR A 103 -17.07 11.04 18.38
C THR A 103 -17.17 12.56 18.55
N HIS A 104 -16.07 13.28 18.33
CA HIS A 104 -15.95 14.72 18.66
C HIS A 104 -15.59 15.59 17.44
N GLY A 105 -15.14 14.97 16.35
CA GLY A 105 -14.45 15.62 15.26
C GLY A 105 -15.33 16.57 14.48
N THR A 106 -14.98 17.85 14.53
CA THR A 106 -15.46 18.85 13.57
C THR A 106 -14.24 19.45 12.89
N VAL A 107 -14.29 19.59 11.57
CA VAL A 107 -13.21 20.21 10.78
C VAL A 107 -13.74 21.44 10.10
N ASN A 108 -13.12 22.57 10.41
CA ASN A 108 -13.32 23.85 9.75
C ASN A 108 -12.19 24.12 8.74
N ARG A 109 -12.47 25.06 7.84
CA ARG A 109 -11.45 25.53 6.91
C ARG A 109 -10.36 26.28 7.68
N GLY A 110 -9.12 25.82 7.56
CA GLY A 110 -7.97 26.39 8.28
C GLY A 110 -7.43 25.46 9.38
N ASP A 111 -8.21 24.45 9.74
CA ASP A 111 -7.82 23.51 10.78
C ASP A 111 -6.61 22.67 10.38
N HIS A 112 -5.73 22.45 11.34
CA HIS A 112 -4.52 21.66 11.16
C HIS A 112 -4.35 20.67 12.32
N ILE A 113 -3.56 19.63 12.09
CA ILE A 113 -3.11 18.69 13.11
C ILE A 113 -1.60 18.78 13.24
N HIS A 114 -1.10 18.72 14.47
CA HIS A 114 0.31 18.46 14.71
C HIS A 114 0.53 16.95 14.72
N ALA A 115 1.42 16.41 13.89
CA ALA A 115 1.50 14.98 13.69
C ALA A 115 2.90 14.47 13.32
N THR A 116 3.16 13.20 13.63
CA THR A 116 4.28 12.45 13.04
C THR A 116 3.85 11.89 11.69
N LEU A 117 4.36 12.50 10.63
CA LEU A 117 4.18 12.06 9.25
C LEU A 117 5.32 11.11 8.85
N GLU A 118 4.95 9.93 8.38
CA GLU A 118 5.81 8.98 7.72
C GLU A 118 5.71 9.11 6.20
N ILE A 119 6.86 9.11 5.54
CA ILE A 119 6.99 9.26 4.11
C ILE A 119 7.83 8.10 3.58
N TYR A 120 7.23 7.29 2.72
CA TYR A 120 7.95 6.31 1.90
C TYR A 120 8.15 6.86 0.50
N VAL A 121 9.33 6.65 -0.06
CA VAL A 121 9.62 6.90 -1.47
C VAL A 121 10.46 5.76 -2.01
N ASP A 122 10.13 5.24 -3.19
CA ASP A 122 10.94 4.21 -3.83
C ASP A 122 12.26 4.83 -4.30
N ILE A 123 13.33 4.04 -4.28
CA ILE A 123 14.68 4.47 -4.68
C ILE A 123 15.08 3.74 -5.97
N ASP A 124 15.68 4.46 -6.91
CA ASP A 124 16.27 3.88 -8.12
C ASP A 124 17.58 3.11 -7.81
N PRO A 125 18.11 2.31 -8.76
CA PRO A 125 19.37 1.58 -8.57
C PRO A 125 20.60 2.47 -8.30
N GLN A 126 20.51 3.79 -8.53
CA GLN A 126 21.57 4.76 -8.29
C GLN A 126 21.45 5.43 -6.91
N GLY A 127 20.40 5.12 -6.14
CA GLY A 127 20.18 5.69 -4.81
C GLY A 127 19.33 6.97 -4.81
N ASN A 128 18.70 7.35 -5.93
CA ASN A 128 17.87 8.56 -5.99
C ASN A 128 16.38 8.26 -5.76
N PRO A 129 15.65 9.14 -5.05
CA PRO A 129 14.21 9.01 -4.88
C PRO A 129 13.43 9.09 -6.21
N ILE A 130 12.50 8.18 -6.42
CA ILE A 130 11.61 8.14 -7.59
C ILE A 130 10.39 9.01 -7.32
N LYS A 131 10.34 10.18 -7.95
CA LYS A 131 9.21 11.12 -7.84
C LYS A 131 7.89 10.48 -8.28
N GLY A 132 6.82 10.70 -7.51
CA GLY A 132 5.49 10.15 -7.74
C GLY A 132 5.22 8.82 -7.01
N THR A 133 6.24 8.23 -6.39
CA THR A 133 6.10 7.01 -5.57
C THR A 133 5.88 7.32 -4.09
N GLU A 134 5.76 8.60 -3.73
CA GLU A 134 5.64 9.03 -2.34
C GLU A 134 4.34 8.50 -1.73
N LYS A 135 4.46 7.80 -0.60
CA LYS A 135 3.33 7.38 0.23
C LYS A 135 3.43 8.08 1.57
N TYR A 136 2.33 8.71 1.97
CA TYR A 136 2.22 9.49 3.19
C TYR A 136 1.31 8.78 4.17
N THR A 137 1.78 8.65 5.41
CA THR A 137 1.01 8.05 6.51
C THR A 137 1.20 8.89 7.76
N VAL A 138 0.11 9.38 8.34
CA VAL A 138 0.12 9.96 9.68
C VAL A 138 0.15 8.81 10.68
N ILE A 139 1.28 8.64 11.36
CA ILE A 139 1.49 7.56 12.33
C ILE A 139 0.91 7.93 13.69
N LYS A 140 0.97 9.22 14.03
CA LYS A 140 0.49 9.72 15.31
C LYS A 140 0.07 11.17 15.19
N VAL A 141 -1.07 11.50 15.78
CA VAL A 141 -1.51 12.88 16.02
C VAL A 141 -1.13 13.28 17.44
N HIS A 142 -0.49 14.44 17.57
CA HIS A 142 -0.05 14.98 18.84
C HIS A 142 -1.05 16.03 19.30
N GLY A 143 -2.02 15.58 20.10
CA GLY A 143 -3.08 16.44 20.63
C GLY A 143 -4.36 16.41 19.78
N GLU A 144 -5.08 17.51 19.81
CA GLU A 144 -6.38 17.66 19.13
C GLU A 144 -6.24 18.44 17.81
N ILE A 145 -7.35 18.64 17.12
CA ILE A 145 -7.41 19.50 15.94
C ILE A 145 -7.21 20.96 16.39
N LEU A 146 -6.25 21.63 15.77
CA LEU A 146 -5.95 23.03 16.01
C LEU A 146 -6.81 23.89 15.10
N HIS A 147 -7.80 24.56 15.69
CA HIS A 147 -8.68 25.48 14.98
C HIS A 147 -8.00 26.83 14.78
N ASP A 148 -7.95 27.30 13.53
CA ASP A 148 -7.43 28.62 13.23
C ASP A 148 -8.46 29.69 13.65
N ILE A 149 -8.26 30.32 14.81
CA ILE A 149 -9.20 31.29 15.39
C ILE A 149 -9.15 32.65 14.63
N GLU A 150 -8.21 32.85 13.70
CA GLU A 150 -8.00 34.12 12.99
C GLU A 150 -8.91 34.35 11.76
N ASN A 151 -10.22 34.08 11.88
CA ASN A 151 -11.21 34.57 10.89
C ASN A 151 -12.47 35.21 11.51
N THR A 152 -12.40 35.65 12.76
CA THR A 152 -13.49 36.42 13.42
C THR A 152 -13.32 37.95 13.35
N LYS A 153 -12.37 38.47 12.56
CA LYS A 153 -12.41 39.87 12.11
C LYS A 153 -12.82 39.93 10.65
N GLY A 154 -14.11 39.69 10.41
CA GLY A 154 -14.74 40.09 9.15
C GLY A 154 -14.59 41.60 8.93
N PRO A 155 -14.53 42.09 7.68
CA PRO A 155 -14.31 43.51 7.37
C PRO A 155 -15.53 44.40 7.63
N TRP A 156 -16.49 43.96 8.44
CA TRP A 156 -17.70 44.71 8.74
C TRP A 156 -17.88 44.81 10.26
N THR A 157 -17.25 45.84 10.82
CA THR A 157 -17.94 46.74 11.75
C THR A 157 -19.23 47.26 11.13
#